data_AF-A0A7Z9MGI2-F1
#
_entry.id   AF-A0A7Z9MGI2-F1
#
_cell.length_a   1.000
_cell.length_b   1.000
_cell.length_c   1.000
_cell.angle_alpha   90.00
_cell.angle_beta   90.00
_cell.angle_gamma   90.00
#
_symmetry.space_group_name_H-M   'P 1'
#
loop_
_entity.id
_entity.type
_entity.pdbx_description
1 polymer ?
#
loop_
_entity_poly.entity_id
_entity_poly.type
_entity_poly.pdbx_seq_one_letter_code
_entity_poly.pdbx_strand_id
1 'polypeptide(L)'
;MNFETCRVWGGVWYPDVECTDIVCETNCGGTCSPGETIDCFGNCFPITWIGDGICDIGQYQWDTNSIYLNCEEFGFDGGDCSTNEIPLNVGACCIGSLDDCEGRVCENQFFSNCLVLGGQYLGENTICVDQACSCPPGLTADCNGNCFPIYYLNDEICHDGHWYPENGPDANEYQLNLSCLELACDVGDCVGICGGACCVGHSCIEDLSFVLCVDQGGTFLGGGETCAGVDCSNYLVPQILGTPLSGSQIPIVGDFGSTVASKNGVFVLSLVNATNSKSGNEVVACNVYRNTSVLSETLFVESIPSSEVFVATDGTRVVLSSGMDIHVFVDVSGSFVHEQTFAVTSEIKNVSISGNNIFVADLQSWSGEGVTWFRRSGKAWNEQALQFVGINVTKTAIDGINIAVLGLFGLEMYEFDGTAWTGAGNFNLNGTHQDVDIDNNSVLLGETTNSYPGTPSLAQATLIE
;
A
#
# COMPACT_ATOMS: atom_id res chain seq x y z
N MET A 1 25.63 -22.23 30.97
CA MET A 1 25.63 -21.89 29.53
C MET A 1 26.77 -22.67 28.85
N ASN A 2 26.59 -23.24 27.66
CA ASN A 2 27.65 -24.00 26.99
C ASN A 2 28.48 -23.08 26.07
N PHE A 3 29.68 -23.53 25.68
CA PHE A 3 30.62 -22.77 24.85
C PHE A 3 30.05 -22.33 23.49
N GLU A 4 29.20 -23.15 22.88
CA GLU A 4 28.57 -22.85 21.59
C GLU A 4 27.54 -21.72 21.73
N THR A 5 26.77 -21.69 22.82
CA THR A 5 25.82 -20.61 23.09
C THR A 5 26.54 -19.26 23.27
N CYS A 6 27.66 -19.20 23.99
CA CYS A 6 28.37 -17.93 24.24
C CYS A 6 28.98 -17.30 22.96
N ARG A 7 29.42 -18.13 22.01
CA ARG A 7 29.98 -17.65 20.73
C ARG A 7 28.93 -17.10 19.77
N VAL A 8 27.71 -17.61 19.80
CA VAL A 8 26.63 -17.15 18.92
C VAL A 8 26.21 -15.71 19.27
N TRP A 9 26.31 -15.33 20.55
CA TRP A 9 25.90 -14.01 21.06
C TRP A 9 27.06 -13.01 21.22
N GLY A 10 28.16 -13.18 20.48
CA GLY A 10 29.29 -12.23 20.50
C GLY A 10 30.10 -12.17 21.81
N GLY A 11 29.84 -13.07 22.76
CA GLY A 11 30.53 -13.11 24.04
C GLY A 11 31.90 -13.81 23.96
N VAL A 12 32.83 -13.42 24.84
CA VAL A 12 34.09 -14.14 25.05
C VAL A 12 33.93 -15.12 26.22
N TRP A 13 34.07 -16.42 25.94
CA TRP A 13 33.97 -17.46 26.96
C TRP A 13 35.26 -17.58 27.77
N TYR A 14 35.18 -17.38 29.09
CA TYR A 14 36.29 -17.59 30.02
C TYR A 14 36.06 -18.87 30.84
N PRO A 15 36.79 -19.96 30.56
CA PRO A 15 36.47 -21.30 31.08
C PRO A 15 36.69 -21.48 32.59
N ASP A 16 37.28 -20.50 33.29
CA ASP A 16 37.71 -20.62 34.69
C ASP A 16 37.39 -19.37 35.55
N VAL A 17 36.41 -18.55 35.15
CA VAL A 17 36.01 -17.33 35.87
C VAL A 17 34.52 -17.38 36.19
N GLU A 18 34.13 -17.14 37.45
CA GLU A 18 32.72 -17.02 37.81
C GLU A 18 32.18 -15.67 37.33
N CYS A 19 30.91 -15.61 36.86
CA CYS A 19 30.33 -14.40 36.27
C CYS A 19 30.43 -13.14 37.15
N THR A 20 30.51 -13.31 38.48
CA THR A 20 30.62 -12.20 39.44
C THR A 20 31.98 -11.50 39.41
N ASP A 21 33.00 -12.12 38.81
CA ASP A 21 34.38 -11.63 38.80
C ASP A 21 34.77 -10.99 37.45
N ILE A 22 33.84 -10.92 36.48
CA ILE A 22 34.04 -10.27 35.19
C ILE A 22 33.58 -8.81 35.29
N VAL A 23 34.53 -7.87 35.31
CA VAL A 23 34.22 -6.45 35.13
C VAL A 23 34.25 -6.15 33.63
N CYS A 24 33.06 -5.95 33.03
CA CYS A 24 32.93 -5.55 31.63
C CYS A 24 33.34 -4.07 31.48
N GLU A 25 34.63 -3.76 31.36
CA GLU A 25 35.09 -2.36 31.37
C GLU A 25 34.79 -1.57 30.09
N THR A 26 34.37 -2.18 28.99
CA THR A 26 33.83 -1.46 27.83
C THR A 26 33.07 -2.44 26.93
N ASN A 27 31.75 -2.39 26.94
CA ASN A 27 30.93 -2.90 25.85
C ASN A 27 29.90 -1.82 25.51
N CYS A 28 30.03 -1.23 24.32
CA CYS A 28 28.96 -0.45 23.72
C CYS A 28 27.89 -1.45 23.28
N GLY A 29 26.88 -1.69 24.12
CA GLY A 29 25.72 -2.52 23.75
C GLY A 29 25.08 -3.36 24.85
N GLY A 30 24.79 -2.76 26.01
CA GLY A 30 23.87 -3.37 26.97
C GLY A 30 23.83 -2.60 28.28
N THR A 31 22.87 -1.68 28.42
CA THR A 31 22.57 -0.95 29.68
C THR A 31 21.82 -1.81 30.70
N CYS A 32 21.63 -3.10 30.42
CA CYS A 32 20.75 -3.97 31.21
C CYS A 32 21.44 -4.56 32.43
N SER A 33 20.64 -4.83 33.46
CA SER A 33 21.13 -5.43 34.70
C SER A 33 21.61 -6.87 34.46
N PRO A 34 22.49 -7.41 35.31
CA PRO A 34 22.87 -8.82 35.22
C PRO A 34 21.66 -9.76 35.21
N GLY A 35 21.54 -10.59 34.17
CA GLY A 35 20.39 -11.49 33.96
C GLY A 35 19.35 -10.96 32.96
N GLU A 36 19.57 -9.76 32.43
CA GLU A 36 18.74 -9.15 31.39
C GLU A 36 19.50 -9.05 30.06
N THR A 37 18.74 -8.86 28.98
CA THR A 37 19.23 -8.51 27.65
C THR A 37 18.30 -7.47 27.03
N ILE A 38 18.71 -6.85 25.92
CA ILE A 38 17.88 -5.89 25.18
C ILE A 38 16.88 -6.63 24.28
N ASP A 39 15.63 -6.18 24.20
CA ASP A 39 14.57 -6.71 23.33
C ASP A 39 14.70 -6.18 21.89
N CYS A 40 13.73 -6.46 21.02
CA CYS A 40 13.75 -6.00 19.62
C CYS A 40 13.73 -4.47 19.47
N PHE A 41 13.35 -3.72 20.51
CA PHE A 41 13.33 -2.24 20.54
C PHE A 41 14.42 -1.64 21.44
N GLY A 42 15.37 -2.46 21.93
CA GLY A 42 16.46 -1.99 22.78
C GLY A 42 16.12 -1.86 24.26
N ASN A 43 14.95 -2.33 24.70
CA ASN A 43 14.53 -2.31 26.11
C ASN A 43 15.11 -3.49 26.87
N CYS A 44 15.53 -3.28 28.11
CA CYS A 44 16.00 -4.37 28.95
C CYS A 44 14.86 -5.28 29.39
N PHE A 45 15.07 -6.59 29.31
CA PHE A 45 14.12 -7.60 29.78
C PHE A 45 14.85 -8.83 30.32
N PRO A 46 14.21 -9.67 31.17
CA PRO A 46 14.83 -10.86 31.71
C PRO A 46 15.08 -11.88 30.61
N ILE A 47 16.31 -12.40 30.51
CA ILE A 47 16.65 -13.42 29.51
C ILE A 47 15.82 -14.71 29.66
N THR A 48 15.13 -14.88 30.79
CA THR A 48 14.23 -16.00 31.08
C THR A 48 12.90 -15.93 30.35
N TRP A 49 12.56 -14.80 29.72
CA TRP A 49 11.33 -14.66 28.93
C TRP A 49 11.48 -15.29 27.54
N ILE A 50 12.70 -15.37 27.02
CA ILE A 50 12.96 -16.02 25.73
C ILE A 50 12.59 -17.50 25.79
N GLY A 51 11.60 -17.92 24.99
CA GLY A 51 11.22 -19.32 24.87
C GLY A 51 10.49 -19.86 26.10
N ASP A 52 9.77 -19.00 26.84
CA ASP A 52 9.06 -19.37 28.07
C ASP A 52 7.66 -19.98 27.84
N GLY A 53 7.25 -20.10 26.58
CA GLY A 53 5.95 -20.59 26.12
C GLY A 53 4.92 -19.49 25.86
N ILE A 54 5.32 -18.22 25.96
CA ILE A 54 4.51 -17.03 25.71
C ILE A 54 5.20 -16.24 24.60
N CYS A 55 4.44 -15.74 23.63
CA CYS A 55 4.98 -14.89 22.57
C CYS A 55 4.98 -13.43 23.01
N ASP A 56 6.09 -12.89 23.50
CA ASP A 56 6.19 -11.51 23.99
C ASP A 56 6.18 -10.49 22.85
N ILE A 57 4.99 -10.02 22.49
CA ILE A 57 4.73 -9.01 21.43
C ILE A 57 4.23 -7.69 22.01
N GLY A 58 4.79 -7.27 23.15
CA GLY A 58 4.46 -6.01 23.82
C GLY A 58 3.30 -6.08 24.80
N GLN A 59 2.74 -7.27 25.04
CA GLN A 59 1.64 -7.46 25.99
C GLN A 59 2.08 -7.50 27.46
N TYR A 60 3.37 -7.77 27.70
CA TYR A 60 3.99 -7.83 29.02
C TYR A 60 5.05 -6.75 29.12
N GLN A 61 5.11 -6.14 30.31
CA GLN A 61 6.04 -5.07 30.60
C GLN A 61 7.10 -5.56 31.56
N TRP A 62 8.35 -5.18 31.29
CA TRP A 62 9.44 -5.25 32.25
C TRP A 62 9.88 -3.83 32.58
N ASP A 63 9.95 -3.53 33.87
CA ASP A 63 10.00 -2.15 34.38
C ASP A 63 8.88 -1.27 33.81
N THR A 64 9.23 -0.29 32.96
CA THR A 64 8.29 0.67 32.36
C THR A 64 8.04 0.40 30.88
N ASN A 65 8.69 -0.62 30.29
CA ASN A 65 8.68 -0.83 28.85
C ASN A 65 7.94 -2.11 28.49
N SER A 66 7.14 -2.06 27.43
CA SER A 66 6.59 -3.24 26.79
C SER A 66 7.68 -4.00 26.06
N ILE A 67 7.72 -5.33 26.24
CA ILE A 67 8.80 -6.17 25.73
C ILE A 67 8.36 -6.87 24.45
N TYR A 68 9.21 -6.78 23.41
CA TYR A 68 8.99 -7.42 22.13
C TYR A 68 10.14 -8.35 21.78
N LEU A 69 9.85 -9.64 21.60
CA LEU A 69 10.79 -10.72 21.28
C LEU A 69 10.47 -11.41 19.95
N ASN A 70 9.49 -10.92 19.19
CA ASN A 70 9.05 -11.43 17.89
C ASN A 70 9.98 -11.12 16.71
N CYS A 71 11.23 -10.74 16.95
CA CYS A 71 12.24 -10.55 15.91
C CYS A 71 13.13 -11.80 15.72
N GLU A 72 13.82 -11.86 14.58
CA GLU A 72 14.64 -13.01 14.19
C GLU A 72 15.82 -13.22 15.15
N GLU A 73 16.34 -12.14 15.74
CA GLU A 73 17.45 -12.13 16.70
C GLU A 73 17.17 -12.99 17.93
N PHE A 74 15.91 -13.05 18.37
CA PHE A 74 15.46 -13.91 19.47
C PHE A 74 14.84 -15.22 18.99
N GLY A 75 14.92 -15.50 17.69
CA GLY A 75 14.32 -16.68 17.09
C GLY A 75 12.80 -16.69 17.21
N PHE A 76 12.16 -15.52 17.10
CA PHE A 76 10.72 -15.33 17.36
C PHE A 76 10.36 -15.82 18.76
N ASP A 77 10.97 -15.19 19.75
CA ASP A 77 10.82 -15.53 21.16
C ASP A 77 11.12 -17.01 21.48
N GLY A 78 12.29 -17.49 21.07
CA GLY A 78 12.67 -18.90 21.23
C GLY A 78 11.77 -19.89 20.46
N GLY A 79 10.95 -19.40 19.53
CA GLY A 79 9.97 -20.17 18.76
C GLY A 79 8.53 -20.06 19.28
N ASP A 80 8.26 -19.20 20.25
CA ASP A 80 6.91 -18.98 20.80
C ASP A 80 6.04 -18.05 19.94
N CYS A 81 6.66 -17.17 19.15
CA CYS A 81 5.98 -16.27 18.21
C CYS A 81 5.88 -16.81 16.78
N SER A 82 4.83 -16.42 16.05
CA SER A 82 4.66 -16.80 14.64
C SER A 82 5.33 -15.78 13.71
N THR A 83 5.81 -16.23 12.55
CA THR A 83 6.50 -15.35 11.57
C THR A 83 5.58 -14.32 10.89
N ASN A 84 4.27 -14.36 11.17
CA ASN A 84 3.28 -13.46 10.58
C ASN A 84 3.07 -12.17 11.41
N GLU A 85 3.85 -12.00 12.49
CA GLU A 85 3.70 -10.91 13.46
C GLU A 85 4.84 -9.88 13.35
N ILE A 86 5.47 -9.77 12.18
CA ILE A 86 6.52 -8.79 11.85
C ILE A 86 5.87 -7.51 11.28
N PRO A 87 6.40 -6.30 11.58
CA PRO A 87 6.03 -5.08 10.86
C PRO A 87 6.06 -5.27 9.32
N LEU A 88 4.91 -5.08 8.67
CA LEU A 88 4.69 -5.30 7.24
C LEU A 88 4.88 -4.04 6.41
N ASN A 89 4.88 -2.86 7.03
CA ASN A 89 5.01 -1.60 6.33
C ASN A 89 6.48 -1.18 6.16
N VAL A 90 6.72 -0.28 5.20
CA VAL A 90 8.03 0.35 5.00
C VAL A 90 8.26 1.38 6.11
N GLY A 91 9.50 1.51 6.56
CA GLY A 91 9.93 2.50 7.54
C GLY A 91 11.36 2.96 7.28
N ALA A 92 11.78 4.01 7.97
CA ALA A 92 13.14 4.52 7.92
C ALA A 92 14.12 3.49 8.52
N CYS A 93 15.18 3.20 7.78
CA CYS A 93 16.23 2.27 8.18
C CYS A 93 17.59 2.95 8.17
N CYS A 94 18.25 2.98 9.31
CA CYS A 94 19.57 3.58 9.46
C CYS A 94 20.69 2.54 9.31
N ILE A 95 21.24 2.46 8.09
CA ILE A 95 22.25 1.50 7.66
C ILE A 95 23.65 2.08 7.89
N GLY A 96 24.53 1.32 8.55
CA GLY A 96 25.89 1.74 8.86
C GLY A 96 26.34 1.26 10.24
N SER A 97 27.60 1.52 10.59
CA SER A 97 28.10 1.16 11.92
C SER A 97 27.38 1.97 13.01
N LEU A 98 26.97 1.31 14.09
CA LEU A 98 26.36 1.96 15.25
C LEU A 98 27.34 2.89 15.98
N ASP A 99 28.65 2.74 15.73
CA ASP A 99 29.72 3.55 16.34
C ASP A 99 30.06 4.80 15.51
N ASP A 100 29.44 4.98 14.33
CA ASP A 100 29.72 6.06 13.39
C ASP A 100 28.45 6.83 13.01
N CYS A 101 27.97 7.69 13.92
CA CYS A 101 26.74 8.49 13.72
C CYS A 101 26.81 9.45 12.52
N GLU A 102 28.01 9.79 12.02
CA GLU A 102 28.17 10.62 10.83
C GLU A 102 28.24 9.81 9.53
N GLY A 103 28.48 8.49 9.62
CA GLY A 103 28.60 7.58 8.48
C GLY A 103 27.34 6.76 8.17
N ARG A 104 26.24 6.94 8.93
CA ARG A 104 24.98 6.20 8.70
C ARG A 104 24.19 6.79 7.54
N VAL A 105 23.66 5.91 6.70
CA VAL A 105 22.77 6.26 5.60
C VAL A 105 21.35 5.83 5.97
N CYS A 106 20.39 6.72 5.78
CA CYS A 106 18.99 6.39 5.95
C CYS A 106 18.39 5.92 4.62
N GLU A 107 17.79 4.73 4.60
CA GLU A 107 16.96 4.26 3.49
C GLU A 107 15.57 3.80 3.96
N ASN A 108 14.53 4.03 3.17
CA ASN A 108 13.21 3.47 3.44
C ASN A 108 13.21 1.98 3.08
N GLN A 109 13.07 1.11 4.07
CA GLN A 109 13.14 -0.35 3.91
C GLN A 109 12.00 -1.02 4.68
N PHE A 110 11.66 -2.27 4.34
CA PHE A 110 10.90 -3.11 5.25
C PHE A 110 11.76 -3.49 6.45
N PHE A 111 11.14 -3.77 7.59
CA PHE A 111 11.84 -4.22 8.80
C PHE A 111 12.86 -5.33 8.52
N SER A 112 12.44 -6.38 7.81
CA SER A 112 13.30 -7.52 7.45
C SER A 112 14.51 -7.12 6.58
N ASN A 113 14.31 -6.24 5.60
CA ASN A 113 15.40 -5.75 4.76
C ASN A 113 16.37 -4.87 5.55
N CYS A 114 15.85 -4.07 6.48
CA CYS A 114 16.66 -3.22 7.33
C CYS A 114 17.65 -4.04 8.16
N LEU A 115 17.18 -5.13 8.77
CA LEU A 115 18.00 -6.05 9.55
C LEU A 115 19.08 -6.75 8.71
N VAL A 116 18.73 -7.21 7.51
CA VAL A 116 19.68 -7.86 6.58
C VAL A 116 20.83 -6.91 6.20
N LEU A 117 20.56 -5.61 6.12
CA LEU A 117 21.56 -4.59 5.85
C LEU A 117 22.37 -4.19 7.10
N GLY A 118 22.11 -4.81 8.25
CA GLY A 118 22.69 -4.44 9.54
C GLY A 118 22.24 -3.04 10.00
N GLY A 119 21.09 -2.58 9.51
CA GLY A 119 20.52 -1.29 9.85
C GLY A 119 19.62 -1.34 11.08
N GLN A 120 19.34 -0.17 11.64
CA GLN A 120 18.37 0.00 12.72
C GLN A 120 17.05 0.49 12.14
N TYR A 121 15.98 -0.25 12.36
CA TYR A 121 14.64 0.13 11.91
C TYR A 121 14.02 1.12 12.90
N LEU A 122 13.51 2.24 12.39
CA LEU A 122 12.93 3.32 13.20
C LEU A 122 11.40 3.21 13.36
N GLY A 123 10.77 2.13 12.87
CA GLY A 123 9.33 1.90 13.00
C GLY A 123 8.57 2.08 11.69
N GLU A 124 7.35 1.55 11.65
CA GLU A 124 6.50 1.57 10.45
C GLU A 124 6.08 2.99 10.05
N ASN A 125 5.98 3.23 8.75
CA ASN A 125 5.55 4.49 8.14
C ASN A 125 6.43 5.71 8.46
N THR A 126 7.57 5.50 9.12
CA THR A 126 8.62 6.52 9.24
C THR A 126 9.34 6.69 7.90
N ILE A 127 9.80 7.90 7.61
CA ILE A 127 10.50 8.20 6.36
C ILE A 127 11.92 8.70 6.63
N CYS A 128 12.85 8.29 5.78
CA CYS A 128 14.22 8.72 5.85
C CYS A 128 14.37 10.18 5.45
N VAL A 129 14.98 10.95 6.34
CA VAL A 129 15.31 12.36 6.14
C VAL A 129 16.70 12.68 6.69
N ASP A 130 17.17 13.89 6.38
CA ASP A 130 18.39 14.43 6.96
C ASP A 130 18.28 14.37 8.50
N GLN A 131 19.30 13.80 9.15
CA GLN A 131 19.40 13.57 10.60
C GLN A 131 18.63 12.39 11.21
N ALA A 132 17.83 11.64 10.44
CA ALA A 132 17.12 10.46 10.97
C ALA A 132 18.07 9.44 11.64
N CYS A 133 19.32 9.38 11.20
CA CYS A 133 20.35 8.49 11.74
C CYS A 133 21.40 9.17 12.62
N SER A 134 21.20 10.44 12.97
CA SER A 134 22.13 11.21 13.81
C SER A 134 22.02 10.89 15.30
N CYS A 135 21.01 10.12 15.69
CA CYS A 135 20.77 9.75 17.07
C CYS A 135 21.29 8.35 17.43
N PRO A 136 21.69 8.15 18.71
CA PRO A 136 22.03 6.82 19.22
C PRO A 136 20.90 5.80 19.05
N PRO A 137 21.21 4.49 19.05
CA PRO A 137 20.20 3.45 18.98
C PRO A 137 19.10 3.61 20.04
N GLY A 138 17.85 3.37 19.65
CA GLY A 138 16.66 3.58 20.49
C GLY A 138 16.16 5.03 20.58
N LEU A 139 16.93 5.99 20.05
CA LEU A 139 16.53 7.40 19.96
C LEU A 139 16.29 7.79 18.49
N THR A 140 15.45 8.79 18.29
CA THR A 140 15.24 9.49 17.01
C THR A 140 15.39 11.00 17.22
N ALA A 141 15.70 11.74 16.16
CA ALA A 141 15.87 13.18 16.23
C ALA A 141 14.50 13.89 16.17
N ASP A 142 14.31 14.90 17.02
CA ASP A 142 13.23 15.88 16.90
C ASP A 142 13.52 16.84 15.73
N CYS A 143 12.60 17.74 15.42
CA CYS A 143 12.73 18.67 14.30
C CYS A 143 13.82 19.74 14.50
N ASN A 144 14.42 19.82 15.69
CA ASN A 144 15.57 20.67 16.00
C ASN A 144 16.89 19.86 16.02
N GLY A 145 16.84 18.56 15.74
CA GLY A 145 17.98 17.64 15.77
C GLY A 145 18.31 17.09 17.16
N ASN A 146 17.47 17.30 18.17
CA ASN A 146 17.68 16.76 19.52
C ASN A 146 17.18 15.32 19.60
N CYS A 147 17.93 14.42 20.22
CA CYS A 147 17.56 13.01 20.28
C CYS A 147 16.55 12.72 21.40
N PHE A 148 15.50 11.97 21.11
CA PHE A 148 14.52 11.54 22.11
C PHE A 148 14.10 10.09 21.86
N PRO A 149 13.52 9.39 22.86
CA PRO A 149 13.21 7.99 22.73
C PRO A 149 12.13 7.76 21.69
N ILE A 150 12.37 6.80 20.80
CA ILE A 150 11.47 6.55 19.68
C ILE A 150 10.07 6.10 20.13
N TYR A 151 9.96 5.49 21.31
CA TYR A 151 8.69 5.06 21.89
C TYR A 151 7.81 6.22 22.36
N TYR A 152 8.30 7.46 22.35
CA TYR A 152 7.46 8.65 22.55
C TYR A 152 6.56 8.90 21.33
N LEU A 153 6.87 8.29 20.18
CA LEU A 153 6.04 8.35 18.99
C LEU A 153 4.89 7.35 19.06
N ASN A 154 3.66 7.80 18.77
CA ASN A 154 2.46 6.95 18.70
C ASN A 154 2.12 6.23 20.02
N ASP A 155 2.25 6.91 21.15
CA ASP A 155 1.94 6.39 22.49
C ASP A 155 0.66 7.00 23.12
N GLU A 156 -0.17 7.65 22.29
CA GLU A 156 -1.41 8.35 22.65
C GLU A 156 -1.20 9.63 23.45
N ILE A 157 0.06 10.09 23.63
CA ILE A 157 0.40 11.32 24.34
C ILE A 157 1.13 12.25 23.38
N CYS A 158 0.63 13.49 23.26
CA CYS A 158 1.36 14.50 22.51
C CYS A 158 2.62 14.96 23.27
N HIS A 159 3.79 14.66 22.73
CA HIS A 159 5.10 15.04 23.26
C HIS A 159 5.65 16.35 22.68
N ASP A 160 4.97 16.95 21.69
CA ASP A 160 5.38 18.24 21.15
C ASP A 160 5.38 19.34 22.23
N GLY A 161 6.53 20.02 22.39
CA GLY A 161 6.77 21.03 23.42
C GLY A 161 7.08 20.48 24.83
N HIS A 162 7.07 19.16 25.03
CA HIS A 162 7.47 18.55 26.31
C HIS A 162 8.96 18.71 26.54
N TRP A 163 9.34 18.89 27.81
CA TRP A 163 10.73 19.01 28.20
C TRP A 163 11.39 17.63 28.33
N TYR A 164 12.57 17.46 27.73
CA TYR A 164 13.33 16.23 27.73
C TYR A 164 14.81 16.49 28.10
N PRO A 165 15.50 15.52 28.75
CA PRO A 165 14.93 14.33 29.40
C PRO A 165 14.03 14.71 30.58
N GLU A 166 12.99 13.92 30.88
CA GLU A 166 12.06 14.23 31.99
C GLU A 166 12.72 14.04 33.37
N ASN A 167 13.71 13.14 33.43
CA ASN A 167 14.35 12.70 34.67
C ASN A 167 15.88 12.70 34.51
N GLY A 168 16.59 12.79 35.64
CA GLY A 168 18.05 12.72 35.68
C GLY A 168 18.74 14.06 35.92
N PRO A 169 20.09 14.07 35.93
CA PRO A 169 20.89 15.27 36.17
C PRO A 169 20.73 16.34 35.08
N ASP A 170 20.33 15.91 33.88
CA ASP A 170 20.12 16.76 32.70
C ASP A 170 18.62 17.03 32.43
N ALA A 171 17.75 16.85 33.43
CA ALA A 171 16.31 16.97 33.22
C ALA A 171 15.88 18.36 32.72
N ASN A 172 14.98 18.38 31.74
CA ASN A 172 14.48 19.58 31.04
C ASN A 172 15.57 20.36 30.28
N GLU A 173 16.48 19.66 29.61
CA GLU A 173 17.54 20.28 28.82
C GLU A 173 16.98 21.02 27.59
N TYR A 174 16.02 20.43 26.88
CA TYR A 174 15.37 21.00 25.69
C TYR A 174 13.89 20.64 25.63
N GLN A 175 13.14 21.38 24.80
CA GLN A 175 11.76 21.02 24.45
C GLN A 175 11.78 20.24 23.14
N LEU A 176 11.06 19.12 23.13
CA LEU A 176 10.83 18.34 21.93
C LEU A 176 10.03 19.16 20.93
N ASN A 177 10.48 19.15 19.68
CA ASN A 177 9.72 19.67 18.55
C ASN A 177 9.38 18.49 17.64
N LEU A 178 8.11 18.06 17.65
CA LEU A 178 7.61 16.92 16.87
C LEU A 178 6.68 17.37 15.73
N SER A 179 6.61 18.69 15.48
CA SER A 179 5.69 19.31 14.52
C SER A 179 6.07 19.15 13.05
N CYS A 180 7.28 18.70 12.74
CA CYS A 180 7.75 18.52 11.36
C CYS A 180 7.08 17.31 10.68
N LEU A 181 7.13 17.31 9.35
CA LEU A 181 6.47 16.32 8.50
C LEU A 181 6.91 14.89 8.83
N GLU A 182 8.18 14.74 9.19
CA GLU A 182 8.89 13.48 9.37
C GLU A 182 8.45 12.68 10.58
N LEU A 183 8.05 13.41 11.62
CA LEU A 183 7.54 12.83 12.87
C LEU A 183 6.01 12.80 12.87
N ALA A 184 5.38 13.22 11.77
CA ALA A 184 3.94 13.21 11.54
C ALA A 184 3.14 13.75 12.73
N CYS A 185 3.66 14.79 13.41
CA CYS A 185 3.05 15.37 14.60
C CYS A 185 2.84 14.35 15.71
N ASP A 186 3.93 13.70 16.10
CA ASP A 186 3.91 12.60 17.05
C ASP A 186 3.08 11.41 16.55
N VAL A 187 3.24 11.10 15.26
CA VAL A 187 2.49 10.07 14.52
C VAL A 187 0.96 10.25 14.63
N GLY A 188 0.51 11.46 14.93
CA GLY A 188 -0.90 11.83 15.05
C GLY A 188 -1.40 12.04 16.48
N ASP A 189 -0.58 11.82 17.52
CA ASP A 189 -0.99 12.01 18.91
C ASP A 189 -1.21 13.49 19.26
N CYS A 190 -0.53 14.40 18.58
CA CYS A 190 -0.67 15.85 18.74
C CYS A 190 -1.87 16.46 18.00
N VAL A 191 -3.08 15.91 18.21
CA VAL A 191 -4.31 16.40 17.58
C VAL A 191 -4.65 17.83 18.02
N GLY A 192 -4.66 18.76 17.05
CA GLY A 192 -5.09 20.15 17.24
C GLY A 192 -4.01 21.13 17.72
N ILE A 193 -2.82 20.65 18.06
CA ILE A 193 -1.65 21.48 18.36
C ILE A 193 -0.77 21.61 17.10
N CYS A 194 -0.71 20.55 16.30
CA CYS A 194 0.08 20.51 15.07
C CYS A 194 -0.82 20.55 13.81
N GLY A 195 -1.68 21.57 13.72
CA GLY A 195 -2.38 21.88 12.48
C GLY A 195 -1.38 22.30 11.40
N GLY A 196 -1.53 21.79 10.19
CA GLY A 196 -0.63 22.07 9.09
C GLY A 196 -1.34 22.14 7.75
N ALA A 197 -0.60 22.50 6.71
CA ALA A 197 -1.10 22.48 5.35
C ALA A 197 -1.29 21.03 4.87
N CYS A 198 -2.42 20.77 4.23
CA CYS A 198 -2.79 19.48 3.67
C CYS A 198 -3.19 19.64 2.21
N CYS A 199 -2.51 18.92 1.31
CA CYS A 199 -2.89 18.86 -0.09
C CYS A 199 -3.93 17.76 -0.33
N VAL A 200 -5.19 18.14 -0.51
CA VAL A 200 -6.28 17.23 -0.91
C VAL A 200 -6.62 17.49 -2.38
N GLY A 201 -6.18 16.61 -3.27
CA GLY A 201 -6.27 16.82 -4.71
C GLY A 201 -5.50 18.06 -5.15
N HIS A 202 -6.17 19.03 -5.78
CA HIS A 202 -5.56 20.31 -6.21
C HIS A 202 -5.74 21.45 -5.21
N SER A 203 -6.30 21.17 -4.02
CA SER A 203 -6.59 22.17 -3.01
C SER A 203 -5.68 22.00 -1.81
N CYS A 204 -5.07 23.08 -1.38
CA CYS A 204 -4.37 23.14 -0.11
C CYS A 204 -5.35 23.61 0.98
N ILE A 205 -5.39 22.91 2.11
CA ILE A 205 -6.21 23.23 3.27
C ILE A 205 -5.29 23.43 4.47
N GLU A 206 -5.40 24.57 5.16
CA GLU A 206 -4.62 24.89 6.36
C GLU A 206 -5.25 24.31 7.63
N ASP A 207 -4.47 24.26 8.71
CA ASP A 207 -4.89 23.89 10.06
C ASP A 207 -5.54 22.49 10.17
N LEU A 208 -5.18 21.57 9.27
CA LEU A 208 -5.60 20.17 9.37
C LEU A 208 -4.62 19.39 10.25
N SER A 209 -5.12 18.46 11.07
CA SER A 209 -4.22 17.48 11.68
C SER A 209 -3.76 16.45 10.64
N PHE A 210 -2.64 15.79 10.89
CA PHE A 210 -2.15 14.67 10.07
C PHE A 210 -3.26 13.63 9.81
N VAL A 211 -3.92 13.16 10.88
CA VAL A 211 -5.01 12.17 10.79
C VAL A 211 -6.15 12.65 9.89
N LEU A 212 -6.63 13.88 10.08
CA LEU A 212 -7.71 14.41 9.24
C LEU A 212 -7.27 14.61 7.79
N CYS A 213 -5.99 14.88 7.55
CA CYS A 213 -5.45 15.07 6.22
C CYS A 213 -5.43 13.74 5.46
N VAL A 214 -4.92 12.69 6.12
CA VAL A 214 -4.89 11.33 5.59
C VAL A 214 -6.31 10.79 5.40
N ASP A 215 -7.23 11.01 6.34
CA ASP A 215 -8.65 10.61 6.22
C ASP A 215 -9.36 11.26 5.03
N GLN A 216 -8.91 12.45 4.62
CA GLN A 216 -9.42 13.14 3.43
C GLN A 216 -8.72 12.69 2.14
N GLY A 217 -7.80 11.73 2.21
CA GLY A 217 -6.98 11.30 1.08
C GLY A 217 -6.02 12.40 0.61
N GLY A 218 -5.53 13.21 1.54
CA GLY A 218 -4.56 14.28 1.29
C GLY A 218 -3.13 13.91 1.67
N THR A 219 -2.16 14.66 1.16
CA THR A 219 -0.77 14.64 1.62
C THR A 219 -0.57 15.74 2.65
N PHE A 220 -0.25 15.36 3.88
CA PHE A 220 0.09 16.31 4.93
C PHE A 220 1.47 16.90 4.63
N LEU A 221 1.63 18.21 4.76
CA LEU A 221 2.87 18.92 4.40
C LEU A 221 3.76 19.24 5.60
N GLY A 222 3.30 18.95 6.81
CA GLY A 222 3.98 19.25 8.08
C GLY A 222 3.14 20.16 8.98
N GLY A 223 3.32 20.04 10.28
CA GLY A 223 2.68 20.91 11.26
C GLY A 223 3.21 22.35 11.18
N GLY A 224 2.34 23.33 11.33
CA GLY A 224 2.67 24.76 11.21
C GLY A 224 2.88 25.26 9.78
N GLU A 225 2.94 24.37 8.79
CA GLU A 225 2.98 24.76 7.38
C GLU A 225 1.67 25.43 6.95
N THR A 226 1.79 26.38 6.02
CA THR A 226 0.65 27.14 5.48
C THR A 226 0.49 26.84 4.00
N CYS A 227 -0.68 27.14 3.45
CA CYS A 227 -0.94 27.00 2.02
C CYS A 227 -0.34 28.14 1.18
N ALA A 228 0.42 29.04 1.81
CA ALA A 228 1.08 30.14 1.12
C ALA A 228 2.19 29.63 0.18
N GLY A 229 1.89 29.58 -1.11
CA GLY A 229 2.86 29.19 -2.15
C GLY A 229 2.93 27.68 -2.40
N VAL A 230 2.07 26.90 -1.76
CA VAL A 230 1.92 25.46 -2.02
C VAL A 230 1.15 25.25 -3.31
N ASP A 231 1.73 24.48 -4.22
CA ASP A 231 1.05 24.00 -5.43
C ASP A 231 0.75 22.50 -5.30
N CYS A 232 -0.49 22.18 -4.94
CA CYS A 232 -0.91 20.81 -4.71
C CYS A 232 -0.95 19.93 -5.98
N SER A 233 -0.80 20.50 -7.18
CA SER A 233 -0.71 19.66 -8.39
C SER A 233 0.56 18.80 -8.45
N ASN A 234 1.56 19.09 -7.63
CA ASN A 234 2.82 18.34 -7.57
C ASN A 234 2.80 17.18 -6.56
N TYR A 235 1.75 17.10 -5.72
CA TYR A 235 1.62 16.06 -4.71
C TYR A 235 0.67 14.99 -5.24
N LEU A 236 1.24 13.93 -5.80
CA LEU A 236 0.49 12.74 -6.16
C LEU A 236 0.15 12.00 -4.87
N VAL A 237 -1.10 12.09 -4.42
CA VAL A 237 -1.56 11.26 -3.31
C VAL A 237 -1.89 9.87 -3.86
N PRO A 238 -1.20 8.80 -3.41
CA PRO A 238 -1.72 7.45 -3.60
C PRO A 238 -3.06 7.42 -2.88
N GLN A 239 -4.15 7.24 -3.63
CA GLN A 239 -5.46 7.09 -3.01
C GLN A 239 -5.49 5.70 -2.36
N ILE A 240 -5.06 5.62 -1.10
CA ILE A 240 -5.13 4.39 -0.32
C ILE A 240 -6.60 4.17 0.01
N LEU A 241 -7.25 3.28 -0.74
CA LEU A 241 -8.61 2.80 -0.45
C LEU A 241 -8.56 1.79 0.72
N GLY A 242 -8.03 2.21 1.87
CA GLY A 242 -7.88 1.38 3.06
C GLY A 242 -9.15 1.31 3.93
N THR A 243 -10.08 2.25 3.76
CA THR A 243 -11.35 2.26 4.47
C THR A 243 -12.49 1.77 3.57
N PRO A 244 -13.43 0.96 4.08
CA PRO A 244 -14.64 0.60 3.35
C PRO A 244 -15.36 1.87 2.93
N LEU A 245 -15.42 2.11 1.62
CA LEU A 245 -16.04 3.30 1.06
C LEU A 245 -17.52 3.37 1.51
N SER A 246 -17.80 4.29 2.42
CA SER A 246 -19.12 4.39 3.05
C SER A 246 -20.07 5.24 2.20
N GLY A 247 -21.29 4.75 2.04
CA GLY A 247 -22.38 5.50 1.46
C GLY A 247 -23.65 4.67 1.36
N SER A 248 -24.76 5.35 1.61
CA SER A 248 -26.10 4.77 1.67
C SER A 248 -26.82 5.15 0.39
N GLN A 249 -27.10 4.17 -0.49
CA GLN A 249 -28.42 3.93 -1.09
C GLN A 249 -28.48 2.52 -1.69
N ILE A 250 -29.47 1.74 -1.22
CA ILE A 250 -29.65 0.28 -1.38
C ILE A 250 -28.48 -0.48 -0.74
N PRO A 251 -28.66 -1.15 0.42
CA PRO A 251 -27.63 -2.01 0.98
C PRO A 251 -27.45 -3.24 0.08
N ILE A 252 -26.70 -3.10 -1.00
CA ILE A 252 -26.11 -4.23 -1.69
C ILE A 252 -24.96 -4.69 -0.81
N VAL A 253 -25.17 -5.81 -0.13
CA VAL A 253 -24.12 -6.47 0.66
C VAL A 253 -23.39 -7.41 -0.30
N GLY A 254 -22.10 -7.17 -0.48
CA GLY A 254 -21.22 -7.99 -1.30
C GLY A 254 -19.77 -7.75 -0.90
N ASP A 255 -18.92 -8.72 -1.20
CA ASP A 255 -17.48 -8.55 -1.03
C ASP A 255 -16.95 -7.67 -2.15
N PHE A 256 -15.83 -6.98 -1.91
CA PHE A 256 -15.16 -6.22 -2.97
C PHE A 256 -14.75 -7.17 -4.09
N GLY A 257 -15.13 -6.82 -5.32
CA GLY A 257 -14.81 -7.62 -6.49
C GLY A 257 -13.36 -7.43 -6.95
N SER A 258 -12.95 -8.26 -7.89
CA SER A 258 -11.56 -8.32 -8.38
C SER A 258 -11.16 -7.19 -9.31
N THR A 259 -12.09 -6.30 -9.69
CA THR A 259 -11.83 -5.27 -10.70
C THR A 259 -12.26 -3.87 -10.28
N VAL A 260 -11.44 -2.90 -10.69
CA VAL A 260 -11.67 -1.47 -10.56
C VAL A 260 -11.41 -0.79 -11.89
N ALA A 261 -12.02 0.38 -12.10
CA ALA A 261 -11.74 1.22 -13.27
C ALA A 261 -11.88 2.70 -12.91
N SER A 262 -11.04 3.55 -13.48
CA SER A 262 -11.08 4.99 -13.25
C SER A 262 -10.81 5.77 -14.53
N LYS A 263 -11.65 6.77 -14.84
CA LYS A 263 -11.37 7.76 -15.91
C LYS A 263 -12.21 9.01 -15.67
N ASN A 264 -11.62 10.19 -15.94
CA ASN A 264 -12.28 11.50 -15.85
C ASN A 264 -13.05 11.72 -14.54
N GLY A 265 -12.46 11.34 -13.40
CA GLY A 265 -13.04 11.55 -12.08
C GLY A 265 -14.17 10.60 -11.69
N VAL A 266 -14.45 9.59 -12.52
CA VAL A 266 -15.35 8.47 -12.17
C VAL A 266 -14.50 7.27 -11.80
N PHE A 267 -14.65 6.78 -10.57
CA PHE A 267 -14.06 5.53 -10.09
C PHE A 267 -15.16 4.49 -9.91
N VAL A 268 -14.94 3.28 -10.41
CA VAL A 268 -15.89 2.18 -10.40
C VAL A 268 -15.23 0.97 -9.75
N LEU A 269 -15.92 0.35 -8.81
CA LEU A 269 -15.47 -0.83 -8.08
C LEU A 269 -16.49 -1.95 -8.25
N SER A 270 -16.06 -3.08 -8.81
CA SER A 270 -16.91 -4.27 -8.92
C SER A 270 -17.26 -4.83 -7.54
N LEU A 271 -18.41 -5.48 -7.43
CA LEU A 271 -18.84 -6.23 -6.25
C LEU A 271 -19.05 -7.69 -6.63
N VAL A 272 -18.61 -8.61 -5.77
CA VAL A 272 -18.87 -10.05 -5.90
C VAL A 272 -19.80 -10.52 -4.78
N ASN A 273 -20.52 -11.62 -5.00
CA ASN A 273 -21.52 -12.16 -4.07
C ASN A 273 -22.57 -11.11 -3.63
N ALA A 274 -22.86 -10.14 -4.49
CA ALA A 274 -23.73 -9.03 -4.17
C ALA A 274 -25.19 -9.50 -4.05
N THR A 275 -25.88 -9.07 -3.00
CA THR A 275 -27.30 -9.35 -2.79
C THR A 275 -28.11 -8.07 -2.71
N ASN A 276 -29.20 -7.98 -3.47
CA ASN A 276 -30.12 -6.87 -3.36
C ASN A 276 -30.93 -7.00 -2.06
N SER A 277 -30.70 -6.11 -1.08
CA SER A 277 -31.37 -6.16 0.23
C SER A 277 -32.90 -6.12 0.18
N LYS A 278 -33.49 -5.59 -0.89
CA LYS A 278 -34.94 -5.43 -0.99
C LYS A 278 -35.61 -6.70 -1.51
N SER A 279 -35.02 -7.34 -2.51
CA SER A 279 -35.56 -8.58 -3.09
C SER A 279 -34.98 -9.84 -2.43
N GLY A 280 -33.80 -9.74 -1.82
CA GLY A 280 -33.02 -10.89 -1.35
C GLY A 280 -32.35 -11.68 -2.48
N ASN A 281 -32.47 -11.22 -3.73
CA ASN A 281 -31.87 -11.89 -4.88
C ASN A 281 -30.39 -11.54 -5.00
N GLU A 282 -29.60 -12.51 -5.41
CA GLU A 282 -28.23 -12.27 -5.89
C GLU A 282 -28.28 -11.36 -7.13
N VAL A 283 -27.30 -10.48 -7.22
CA VAL A 283 -27.14 -9.49 -8.31
C VAL A 283 -25.69 -9.38 -8.70
N VAL A 284 -25.45 -8.89 -9.91
CA VAL A 284 -24.13 -8.39 -10.30
C VAL A 284 -24.15 -6.87 -10.17
N ALA A 285 -23.18 -6.30 -9.47
CA ALA A 285 -23.19 -4.90 -9.09
C ALA A 285 -21.81 -4.26 -9.13
N CYS A 286 -21.80 -2.92 -9.20
CA CYS A 286 -20.61 -2.10 -8.98
C CYS A 286 -20.97 -0.80 -8.27
N ASN A 287 -20.04 -0.32 -7.46
CA ASN A 287 -20.12 0.98 -6.81
C ASN A 287 -19.45 2.04 -7.67
N VAL A 288 -20.06 3.22 -7.76
CA VAL A 288 -19.56 4.35 -8.54
C VAL A 288 -19.31 5.54 -7.61
N TYR A 289 -18.13 6.13 -7.77
CA TYR A 289 -17.65 7.28 -7.00
C TYR A 289 -17.29 8.40 -7.98
N ARG A 290 -17.66 9.64 -7.64
CA ARG A 290 -17.45 10.81 -8.50
C ARG A 290 -16.64 11.86 -7.75
N ASN A 291 -15.40 12.07 -8.16
CA ASN A 291 -14.46 13.08 -7.64
C ASN A 291 -14.32 13.12 -6.11
N THR A 292 -14.83 12.13 -5.40
CA THR A 292 -14.97 12.09 -3.94
C THR A 292 -14.88 10.64 -3.48
N SER A 293 -14.55 10.43 -2.21
CA SER A 293 -14.56 9.12 -1.56
C SER A 293 -15.97 8.65 -1.15
N VAL A 294 -16.99 9.49 -1.39
CA VAL A 294 -18.38 9.17 -1.04
C VAL A 294 -19.04 8.42 -2.20
N LEU A 295 -19.71 7.32 -1.89
CA LEU A 295 -20.47 6.55 -2.88
C LEU A 295 -21.50 7.45 -3.56
N SER A 296 -21.39 7.60 -4.89
CA SER A 296 -22.34 8.38 -5.68
C SER A 296 -23.59 7.55 -5.97
N GLU A 297 -23.41 6.34 -6.50
CA GLU A 297 -24.49 5.42 -6.85
C GLU A 297 -23.98 3.99 -6.94
N THR A 298 -24.87 3.01 -6.81
CA THR A 298 -24.58 1.59 -7.04
C THR A 298 -25.37 1.12 -8.26
N LEU A 299 -24.66 0.61 -9.27
CA LEU A 299 -25.25 0.03 -10.47
C LEU A 299 -25.39 -1.47 -10.27
N PHE A 300 -26.50 -2.04 -10.70
CA PHE A 300 -26.71 -3.48 -10.60
C PHE A 300 -27.63 -4.01 -11.69
N VAL A 301 -27.52 -5.31 -11.93
CA VAL A 301 -28.41 -6.08 -12.79
C VAL A 301 -28.86 -7.34 -12.06
N GLU A 302 -30.13 -7.72 -12.25
CA GLU A 302 -30.63 -9.00 -11.75
C GLU A 302 -30.19 -10.10 -12.71
N SER A 303 -29.15 -10.84 -12.33
CA SER A 303 -28.57 -11.93 -13.11
C SER A 303 -28.03 -13.02 -12.20
N ILE A 304 -27.73 -14.19 -12.78
CA ILE A 304 -27.04 -15.25 -12.04
C ILE A 304 -25.61 -14.76 -11.80
N PRO A 305 -25.16 -14.66 -10.53
CA PRO A 305 -23.82 -14.16 -10.26
C PRO A 305 -22.78 -15.07 -10.92
N SER A 306 -21.89 -14.47 -11.68
CA SER A 306 -20.62 -15.09 -12.03
C SER A 306 -19.63 -14.91 -10.88
N SER A 307 -18.67 -15.83 -10.77
CA SER A 307 -17.59 -15.72 -9.78
C SER A 307 -16.68 -14.52 -10.03
N GLU A 308 -16.68 -13.97 -11.25
CA GLU A 308 -15.87 -12.82 -11.65
C GLU A 308 -16.77 -11.75 -12.28
N VAL A 309 -16.52 -10.50 -11.90
CA VAL A 309 -17.22 -9.30 -12.39
C VAL A 309 -16.16 -8.30 -12.84
N PHE A 310 -16.19 -7.95 -14.11
CA PHE A 310 -15.31 -6.98 -14.75
C PHE A 310 -16.04 -5.66 -14.96
N VAL A 311 -15.39 -4.56 -14.57
CA VAL A 311 -15.89 -3.20 -14.81
C VAL A 311 -14.90 -2.38 -15.64
N ALA A 312 -15.43 -1.44 -16.42
CA ALA A 312 -14.65 -0.40 -17.10
C ALA A 312 -15.43 0.91 -17.17
N THR A 313 -14.73 2.05 -17.24
CA THR A 313 -15.36 3.38 -17.38
C THR A 313 -14.55 4.29 -18.29
N ASP A 314 -15.24 5.14 -19.06
CA ASP A 314 -14.62 6.25 -19.80
C ASP A 314 -14.94 7.62 -19.17
N GLY A 315 -15.54 7.60 -17.97
CA GLY A 315 -16.02 8.76 -17.24
C GLY A 315 -17.45 9.18 -17.58
N THR A 316 -17.98 8.78 -18.73
CA THR A 316 -19.36 9.08 -19.15
C THR A 316 -20.23 7.83 -19.26
N ARG A 317 -19.60 6.66 -19.28
CA ARG A 317 -20.24 5.34 -19.32
C ARG A 317 -19.51 4.38 -18.39
N VAL A 318 -20.27 3.44 -17.87
CA VAL A 318 -19.77 2.29 -17.10
C VAL A 318 -20.16 1.02 -17.83
N VAL A 319 -19.21 0.11 -17.99
CA VAL A 319 -19.43 -1.24 -18.49
C VAL A 319 -19.32 -2.20 -17.31
N LEU A 320 -20.26 -3.14 -17.22
CA LEU A 320 -20.33 -4.16 -16.18
C LEU A 320 -20.58 -5.51 -16.84
N SER A 321 -19.70 -6.49 -16.61
CA SER A 321 -19.90 -7.86 -17.10
C SER A 321 -20.72 -8.69 -16.12
N SER A 322 -21.56 -9.58 -16.63
CA SER A 322 -22.27 -10.59 -15.86
C SER A 322 -22.29 -11.92 -16.63
N GLY A 323 -21.43 -12.87 -16.27
CA GLY A 323 -21.27 -14.11 -17.02
C GLY A 323 -20.76 -13.85 -18.45
N MET A 324 -21.61 -14.00 -19.46
CA MET A 324 -21.31 -13.67 -20.86
C MET A 324 -21.98 -12.37 -21.33
N ASP A 325 -22.77 -11.74 -20.47
CA ASP A 325 -23.46 -10.50 -20.78
C ASP A 325 -22.59 -9.28 -20.42
N ILE A 326 -22.72 -8.25 -21.24
CA ILE A 326 -22.13 -6.92 -21.06
C ILE A 326 -23.27 -5.93 -20.90
N HIS A 327 -23.26 -5.19 -19.79
CA HIS A 327 -24.22 -4.15 -19.48
C HIS A 327 -23.54 -2.79 -19.58
N VAL A 328 -24.09 -1.91 -20.40
CA VAL A 328 -23.60 -0.54 -20.56
C VAL A 328 -24.54 0.41 -19.85
N PHE A 329 -23.99 1.23 -18.96
CA PHE A 329 -24.66 2.34 -18.31
C PHE A 329 -24.09 3.65 -18.85
N VAL A 330 -24.94 4.66 -19.03
CA VAL A 330 -24.54 5.98 -19.53
C VAL A 330 -24.97 7.06 -18.55
N ASP A 331 -24.09 8.01 -18.31
CA ASP A 331 -24.39 9.15 -17.47
C ASP A 331 -25.37 10.10 -18.17
N VAL A 332 -26.54 10.29 -17.57
CA VAL A 332 -27.56 11.24 -17.99
C VAL A 332 -27.83 12.22 -16.87
N SER A 333 -27.16 13.39 -16.96
CA SER A 333 -27.30 14.49 -15.99
C SER A 333 -26.85 14.14 -14.57
N GLY A 334 -25.76 13.37 -14.43
CA GLY A 334 -25.16 13.04 -13.14
C GLY A 334 -25.65 11.73 -12.52
N SER A 335 -26.40 10.92 -13.27
CA SER A 335 -26.84 9.59 -12.84
C SER A 335 -26.71 8.61 -13.99
N PHE A 336 -26.19 7.42 -13.70
CA PHE A 336 -26.02 6.36 -14.68
C PHE A 336 -27.33 5.63 -14.92
N VAL A 337 -27.76 5.58 -16.18
CA VAL A 337 -28.92 4.80 -16.62
C VAL A 337 -28.47 3.65 -17.51
N HIS A 338 -29.13 2.50 -17.39
CA HIS A 338 -28.88 1.36 -18.27
C HIS A 338 -29.21 1.73 -19.73
N GLU A 339 -28.24 1.57 -20.63
CA GLU A 339 -28.36 1.88 -22.06
C GLU A 339 -28.65 0.61 -22.88
N GLN A 340 -27.84 -0.44 -22.70
CA GLN A 340 -27.94 -1.66 -23.49
C GLN A 340 -27.33 -2.86 -22.76
N THR A 341 -27.87 -4.04 -23.06
CA THR A 341 -27.23 -5.33 -22.77
C THR A 341 -26.93 -6.04 -24.09
N PHE A 342 -25.76 -6.67 -24.20
CA PHE A 342 -25.40 -7.57 -25.30
C PHE A 342 -24.52 -8.70 -24.77
N ALA A 343 -24.48 -9.84 -25.46
CA ALA A 343 -23.74 -11.02 -25.03
C ALA A 343 -22.53 -11.27 -25.93
N VAL A 344 -21.46 -11.81 -25.35
CA VAL A 344 -20.36 -12.46 -26.08
C VAL A 344 -20.58 -13.97 -26.15
N THR A 345 -19.81 -14.66 -26.98
CA THR A 345 -19.97 -16.11 -27.20
C THR A 345 -19.25 -16.99 -26.18
N SER A 346 -18.48 -16.38 -25.29
CA SER A 346 -17.54 -17.06 -24.39
C SER A 346 -17.40 -16.33 -23.06
N GLU A 347 -16.71 -16.99 -22.12
CA GLU A 347 -16.40 -16.40 -20.81
C GLU A 347 -15.56 -15.13 -20.96
N ILE A 348 -15.98 -14.06 -20.29
CA ILE A 348 -15.32 -12.76 -20.26
C ILE A 348 -14.11 -12.82 -19.31
N LYS A 349 -12.98 -12.29 -19.73
CA LYS A 349 -11.74 -12.16 -18.94
C LYS A 349 -11.33 -10.74 -18.63
N ASN A 350 -11.80 -9.79 -19.43
CA ASN A 350 -11.58 -8.37 -19.21
C ASN A 350 -12.55 -7.56 -20.08
N VAL A 351 -12.88 -6.35 -19.62
CA VAL A 351 -13.60 -5.34 -20.41
C VAL A 351 -12.84 -4.03 -20.36
N SER A 352 -12.83 -3.30 -21.46
CA SER A 352 -12.30 -1.94 -21.54
C SER A 352 -13.19 -1.07 -22.43
N ILE A 353 -13.25 0.24 -22.13
CA ILE A 353 -14.08 1.20 -22.86
C ILE A 353 -13.35 2.52 -23.04
N SER A 354 -13.40 3.07 -24.26
CA SER A 354 -12.99 4.45 -24.53
C SER A 354 -13.75 4.98 -25.74
N GLY A 355 -14.39 6.14 -25.57
CA GLY A 355 -15.15 6.77 -26.64
C GLY A 355 -16.22 5.80 -27.19
N ASN A 356 -16.28 5.58 -28.50
CA ASN A 356 -17.33 4.74 -29.10
C ASN A 356 -16.95 3.26 -29.21
N ASN A 357 -15.97 2.79 -28.46
CA ASN A 357 -15.47 1.43 -28.54
C ASN A 357 -15.49 0.73 -27.19
N ILE A 358 -15.94 -0.53 -27.19
CA ILE A 358 -15.82 -1.47 -26.07
C ILE A 358 -15.04 -2.68 -26.58
N PHE A 359 -14.06 -3.13 -25.82
CA PHE A 359 -13.32 -4.36 -26.07
C PHE A 359 -13.56 -5.35 -24.94
N VAL A 360 -13.76 -6.60 -25.32
CA VAL A 360 -14.01 -7.70 -24.40
C VAL A 360 -13.01 -8.79 -24.70
N ALA A 361 -12.10 -9.05 -23.77
CA ALA A 361 -11.25 -10.24 -23.85
C ALA A 361 -12.11 -11.44 -23.46
N ASP A 362 -12.19 -12.45 -24.34
CA ASP A 362 -13.02 -13.63 -24.13
C ASP A 362 -12.33 -14.97 -24.50
N LEU A 363 -12.72 -16.03 -23.79
CA LEU A 363 -12.18 -17.39 -23.98
C LEU A 363 -12.84 -18.10 -25.17
N GLN A 364 -12.41 -17.87 -26.41
CA GLN A 364 -12.97 -18.60 -27.55
C GLN A 364 -12.50 -20.07 -27.59
N SER A 365 -13.46 -20.99 -27.55
CA SER A 365 -13.24 -22.42 -27.22
C SER A 365 -12.43 -23.26 -28.23
N TRP A 366 -12.09 -22.74 -29.42
CA TRP A 366 -11.42 -23.55 -30.46
C TRP A 366 -10.24 -22.87 -31.20
N SER A 367 -10.05 -21.56 -31.09
CA SER A 367 -9.00 -20.82 -31.82
C SER A 367 -8.00 -20.05 -30.92
N GLY A 368 -8.11 -20.23 -29.61
CA GLY A 368 -7.42 -19.38 -28.63
C GLY A 368 -8.31 -18.23 -28.17
N GLU A 369 -7.91 -17.56 -27.11
CA GLU A 369 -8.61 -16.39 -26.58
C GLU A 369 -8.61 -15.29 -27.67
N GLY A 370 -9.56 -14.36 -27.57
CA GLY A 370 -9.74 -13.32 -28.56
C GLY A 370 -10.21 -12.02 -27.93
N VAL A 371 -10.30 -10.99 -28.77
CA VAL A 371 -10.94 -9.73 -28.38
C VAL A 371 -12.14 -9.48 -29.26
N THR A 372 -13.32 -9.52 -28.65
CA THR A 372 -14.56 -9.08 -29.29
C THR A 372 -14.68 -7.57 -29.16
N TRP A 373 -14.85 -6.89 -30.29
CA TRP A 373 -14.92 -5.44 -30.37
C TRP A 373 -16.34 -4.98 -30.70
N PHE A 374 -16.87 -4.06 -29.90
CA PHE A 374 -18.16 -3.41 -30.13
C PHE A 374 -17.95 -1.94 -30.42
N ARG A 375 -18.64 -1.43 -31.45
CA ARG A 375 -18.65 0.00 -31.79
C ARG A 375 -20.04 0.58 -31.66
N ARG A 376 -20.12 1.74 -31.02
CA ARG A 376 -21.37 2.48 -30.83
C ARG A 376 -21.77 3.20 -32.12
N SER A 377 -23.02 3.01 -32.53
CA SER A 377 -23.69 3.74 -33.60
C SER A 377 -25.02 4.29 -33.06
N GLY A 378 -25.05 5.60 -32.76
CA GLY A 378 -26.15 6.20 -32.01
C GLY A 378 -26.19 5.67 -30.57
N LYS A 379 -27.27 4.97 -30.19
CA LYS A 379 -27.43 4.30 -28.89
C LYS A 379 -27.19 2.79 -28.94
N ALA A 380 -26.88 2.25 -30.12
CA ALA A 380 -26.69 0.81 -30.31
C ALA A 380 -25.20 0.48 -30.38
N TRP A 381 -24.79 -0.49 -29.58
CA TRP A 381 -23.50 -1.17 -29.65
C TRP A 381 -23.63 -2.35 -30.60
N ASN A 382 -22.79 -2.35 -31.63
CA ASN A 382 -22.78 -3.37 -32.66
C ASN A 382 -21.42 -4.06 -32.64
N GLU A 383 -21.45 -5.39 -32.59
CA GLU A 383 -20.26 -6.21 -32.77
C GLU A 383 -19.62 -5.89 -34.13
N GLN A 384 -18.30 -5.73 -34.13
CA GLN A 384 -17.50 -5.55 -35.32
C GLN A 384 -16.85 -6.87 -35.69
N ALA A 385 -16.40 -7.00 -36.95
CA ALA A 385 -15.71 -8.20 -37.38
C ALA A 385 -14.47 -8.45 -36.49
N LEU A 386 -14.33 -9.69 -36.01
CA LEU A 386 -13.19 -10.15 -35.20
C LEU A 386 -11.88 -9.79 -35.89
N GLN A 387 -11.08 -8.95 -35.21
CA GLN A 387 -9.80 -8.49 -35.74
C GLN A 387 -8.60 -9.10 -34.98
N PHE A 388 -8.82 -9.61 -33.77
CA PHE A 388 -7.79 -10.14 -32.88
C PHE A 388 -8.04 -11.63 -32.65
N VAL A 389 -7.47 -12.48 -33.52
CA VAL A 389 -7.61 -13.94 -33.43
C VAL A 389 -6.24 -14.56 -33.16
N GLY A 390 -6.18 -15.49 -32.20
CA GLY A 390 -4.96 -16.27 -31.90
C GLY A 390 -4.00 -15.60 -30.92
N ILE A 391 -4.46 -14.56 -30.21
CA ILE A 391 -3.72 -13.92 -29.13
C ILE A 391 -4.38 -14.39 -27.83
N ASN A 392 -3.65 -15.07 -26.95
CA ASN A 392 -4.20 -15.45 -25.65
C ASN A 392 -4.27 -14.21 -24.75
N VAL A 393 -5.35 -13.43 -24.89
CA VAL A 393 -5.55 -12.13 -24.26
C VAL A 393 -6.07 -12.28 -22.84
N THR A 394 -5.32 -11.71 -21.91
CA THR A 394 -5.69 -11.64 -20.50
C THR A 394 -6.29 -10.28 -20.14
N LYS A 395 -5.77 -9.19 -20.71
CA LYS A 395 -6.21 -7.81 -20.43
C LYS A 395 -6.19 -6.95 -21.69
N THR A 396 -7.07 -5.95 -21.71
CA THR A 396 -7.08 -4.89 -22.71
C THR A 396 -7.17 -3.54 -22.02
N ALA A 397 -6.48 -2.55 -22.56
CA ALA A 397 -6.63 -1.14 -22.18
C ALA A 397 -6.74 -0.30 -23.45
N ILE A 398 -7.60 0.71 -23.43
CA ILE A 398 -7.84 1.57 -24.59
C ILE A 398 -7.90 3.04 -24.19
N ASP A 399 -7.25 3.88 -24.99
CA ASP A 399 -7.38 5.33 -24.92
C ASP A 399 -7.51 5.94 -26.32
N GLY A 400 -8.70 6.44 -26.64
CA GLY A 400 -8.99 7.04 -27.93
C GLY A 400 -8.87 6.07 -29.10
N ILE A 401 -7.78 6.21 -29.86
CA ILE A 401 -7.48 5.40 -31.06
C ILE A 401 -6.43 4.33 -30.81
N ASN A 402 -5.86 4.25 -29.61
CA ASN A 402 -4.80 3.32 -29.26
C ASN A 402 -5.35 2.24 -28.33
N ILE A 403 -5.03 0.97 -28.60
CA ILE A 403 -5.36 -0.16 -27.73
C ILE A 403 -4.10 -0.95 -27.42
N ALA A 404 -3.96 -1.29 -26.14
CA ALA A 404 -2.99 -2.20 -25.59
C ALA A 404 -3.68 -3.55 -25.33
N VAL A 405 -3.16 -4.62 -25.93
CA VAL A 405 -3.64 -5.99 -25.78
C VAL A 405 -2.55 -6.80 -25.10
N LEU A 406 -2.76 -7.09 -23.82
CA LEU A 406 -1.84 -7.92 -23.05
C LEU A 406 -2.25 -9.38 -23.22
N GLY A 407 -1.34 -10.17 -23.77
CA GLY A 407 -1.48 -11.62 -23.86
C GLY A 407 -0.43 -12.38 -23.06
N LEU A 408 -0.52 -13.71 -23.08
CA LEU A 408 0.38 -14.60 -22.33
C LEU A 408 1.88 -14.39 -22.62
N PHE A 409 2.23 -13.95 -23.82
CA PHE A 409 3.63 -13.87 -24.28
C PHE A 409 4.13 -12.45 -24.52
N GLY A 410 3.26 -11.44 -24.37
CA GLY A 410 3.65 -10.09 -24.67
C GLY A 410 2.51 -9.10 -24.69
N LEU A 411 2.88 -7.86 -24.96
CA LEU A 411 1.98 -6.74 -25.16
C LEU A 411 1.96 -6.39 -26.64
N GLU A 412 0.77 -6.35 -27.22
CA GLU A 412 0.55 -5.90 -28.58
C GLU A 412 -0.19 -4.57 -28.59
N MET A 413 0.31 -3.63 -29.37
CA MET A 413 -0.26 -2.30 -29.52
C MET A 413 -0.92 -2.18 -30.87
N TYR A 414 -2.10 -1.58 -30.91
CA TYR A 414 -2.80 -1.29 -32.15
C TYR A 414 -3.31 0.14 -32.20
N GLU A 415 -3.33 0.71 -33.39
CA GLU A 415 -3.87 2.04 -33.69
C GLU A 415 -5.04 1.93 -34.68
N PHE A 416 -6.11 2.68 -34.44
CA PHE A 416 -7.29 2.70 -35.28
C PHE A 416 -7.21 3.77 -36.37
N ASP A 417 -7.14 3.37 -37.63
CA ASP A 417 -7.03 4.28 -38.78
C ASP A 417 -8.37 4.92 -39.24
N GLY A 418 -9.46 4.61 -38.52
CA GLY A 418 -10.83 4.99 -38.89
C GLY A 418 -11.65 3.84 -39.50
N THR A 419 -10.97 2.83 -40.04
CA THR A 419 -11.57 1.65 -40.69
C THR A 419 -11.20 0.33 -40.00
N ALA A 420 -9.95 0.19 -39.56
CA ALA A 420 -9.41 -1.04 -39.00
C ALA A 420 -8.33 -0.75 -37.94
N TRP A 421 -8.14 -1.69 -37.03
CA TRP A 421 -7.00 -1.69 -36.11
C TRP A 421 -5.74 -2.22 -36.79
N THR A 422 -4.65 -1.46 -36.75
CA THR A 422 -3.38 -1.85 -37.35
C THR A 422 -2.33 -2.00 -36.26
N GLY A 423 -1.47 -3.02 -36.37
CA GLY A 423 -0.42 -3.25 -35.38
C GLY A 423 0.56 -2.08 -35.35
N ALA A 424 0.64 -1.41 -34.21
CA ALA A 424 1.52 -0.27 -33.95
C ALA A 424 2.83 -0.70 -33.27
N GLY A 425 2.81 -1.80 -32.51
CA GLY A 425 3.98 -2.31 -31.80
C GLY A 425 3.75 -3.68 -31.20
N ASN A 426 4.84 -4.40 -30.92
CA ASN A 426 4.81 -5.66 -30.18
C ASN A 426 6.01 -5.68 -29.23
N PHE A 427 5.73 -5.96 -27.96
CA PHE A 427 6.71 -6.03 -26.90
C PHE A 427 6.69 -7.45 -26.33
N ASN A 428 7.81 -8.16 -26.47
CA ASN A 428 7.99 -9.42 -25.76
C ASN A 428 8.23 -9.10 -24.30
N LEU A 429 7.42 -9.69 -23.44
CA LEU A 429 7.49 -9.44 -22.01
C LEU A 429 8.03 -10.68 -21.29
N ASN A 430 8.88 -10.48 -20.29
CA ASN A 430 9.52 -11.56 -19.53
C ASN A 430 8.96 -11.58 -18.11
N GLY A 431 7.96 -12.41 -17.83
CA GLY A 431 7.38 -12.53 -16.48
C GLY A 431 5.89 -12.88 -16.48
N THR A 432 5.32 -12.95 -15.28
CA THR A 432 3.87 -13.03 -15.07
C THR A 432 3.29 -11.62 -15.00
N HIS A 433 2.70 -11.18 -16.10
CA HIS A 433 2.06 -9.88 -16.25
C HIS A 433 0.63 -9.95 -15.72
N GLN A 434 0.25 -8.94 -14.94
CA GLN A 434 -1.05 -8.93 -14.27
C GLN A 434 -1.99 -7.87 -14.82
N ASP A 435 -1.44 -6.73 -15.26
CA ASP A 435 -2.27 -5.64 -15.75
C ASP A 435 -1.59 -4.76 -16.79
N VAL A 436 -2.41 -4.05 -17.55
CA VAL A 436 -1.97 -3.03 -18.49
C VAL A 436 -2.94 -1.85 -18.43
N ASP A 437 -2.42 -0.64 -18.49
CA ASP A 437 -3.18 0.58 -18.71
C ASP A 437 -2.53 1.44 -19.78
N ILE A 438 -3.31 2.30 -20.43
CA ILE A 438 -2.84 3.20 -21.50
C ILE A 438 -3.44 4.59 -21.31
N ASP A 439 -2.58 5.59 -21.44
CA ASP A 439 -2.99 6.99 -21.54
C ASP A 439 -2.18 7.68 -22.64
N ASN A 440 -2.88 8.14 -23.67
CA ASN A 440 -2.31 8.72 -24.88
C ASN A 440 -1.31 7.79 -25.59
N ASN A 441 -0.02 8.11 -25.49
CA ASN A 441 1.08 7.35 -26.09
C ASN A 441 1.85 6.51 -25.06
N SER A 442 1.45 6.56 -23.79
CA SER A 442 2.15 5.89 -22.71
C SER A 442 1.38 4.66 -22.28
N VAL A 443 2.10 3.55 -22.14
CA VAL A 443 1.56 2.30 -21.62
C VAL A 443 2.22 2.00 -20.29
N LEU A 444 1.39 1.76 -19.28
CA LEU A 444 1.84 1.29 -17.99
C LEU A 444 1.59 -0.22 -17.91
N LEU A 445 2.64 -0.98 -17.68
CA LEU A 445 2.58 -2.43 -17.55
C LEU A 445 2.84 -2.83 -16.10
N GLY A 446 1.87 -3.53 -15.50
CA GLY A 446 1.99 -4.12 -14.16
C GLY A 446 2.58 -5.53 -14.23
N GLU A 447 3.79 -5.68 -13.72
CA GLU A 447 4.56 -6.92 -13.67
C GLU A 447 4.60 -7.46 -12.25
N THR A 448 4.50 -8.78 -12.10
CA THR A 448 4.96 -9.45 -10.88
C THR A 448 6.20 -10.26 -11.20
N THR A 449 7.29 -10.05 -10.46
CA THR A 449 8.48 -10.87 -10.62
C THR A 449 8.14 -12.32 -10.30
N ASN A 450 8.63 -13.26 -11.10
CA ASN A 450 8.40 -14.70 -10.94
C ASN A 450 8.47 -15.11 -9.46
N SER A 451 7.38 -15.68 -8.93
CA SER A 451 7.34 -16.22 -7.58
C SER A 451 8.28 -17.41 -7.48
N TYR A 452 9.47 -17.23 -6.91
CA TYR A 452 10.17 -18.37 -6.33
C TYR A 452 9.52 -18.67 -4.97
N PRO A 453 9.30 -19.96 -4.61
CA PRO A 453 8.81 -20.29 -3.28
C PRO A 453 9.74 -19.69 -2.22
N GLY A 454 9.23 -18.77 -1.40
CA GLY A 454 9.98 -18.07 -0.35
C GLY A 454 10.48 -16.67 -0.70
N THR A 455 10.22 -16.12 -1.89
CA THR A 455 10.47 -14.70 -2.20
C THR A 455 9.15 -13.95 -2.36
N PRO A 456 8.96 -12.78 -1.72
CA PRO A 456 7.78 -11.95 -1.94
C PRO A 456 7.72 -11.53 -3.42
N SER A 457 6.52 -11.62 -4.00
CA SER A 457 6.27 -11.12 -5.36
C SER A 457 6.43 -9.60 -5.36
N LEU A 458 7.49 -9.09 -6.00
CA LEU A 458 7.64 -7.67 -6.27
C LEU A 458 6.69 -7.30 -7.41
N ALA A 459 5.79 -6.36 -7.14
CA ALA A 459 5.06 -5.66 -8.19
C ALA A 459 5.99 -4.59 -8.77
N GLN A 460 6.24 -4.63 -10.07
CA GLN A 460 6.97 -3.61 -10.81
C GLN A 460 6.01 -2.97 -11.81
N ALA A 461 6.15 -1.66 -12.02
CA ALA A 461 5.42 -0.95 -13.05
C ALA A 461 6.43 -0.45 -14.08
N THR A 462 6.26 -0.88 -15.33
CA THR A 462 7.11 -0.45 -16.46
C THR A 462 6.33 0.57 -17.29
N LEU A 463 6.87 1.78 -17.43
CA LEU A 463 6.35 2.78 -18.36
C LEU A 463 7.00 2.58 -19.73
N ILE A 464 6.17 2.44 -20.76
CA ILE A 464 6.58 2.34 -22.16
C ILE A 464 6.06 3.60 -22.87
N GLU A 465 6.96 4.38 -23.48
CA GLU A 465 6.65 5.60 -24.25
C GLU A 465 6.70 5.39 -25.77
#